data_AF-A0AAU0N8E3-F1
#
_entry.id   AF-A0AAU0N8E3-F1
#
_cell.length_a   1.000
_cell.length_b   1.000
_cell.length_c   1.000
_cell.angle_alpha   90.00
_cell.angle_beta   90.00
_cell.angle_gamma   90.00
#
_symmetry.space_group_name_H-M   'P 1'
#
loop_
_entity.id
_entity.type
_entity.pdbx_description
1 polymer ?
#
loop_
_entity_poly.entity_id
_entity_poly.type
_entity_poly.pdbx_seq_one_letter_code
_entity_poly.pdbx_strand_id
1 'polypeptide(L)'
;MNFGESLFDIAYLVIVVALGVRLLLENKAGAKLFGLMAIILGVGDSFHLLPRVISHLSPGGFEAHTAALSWGQFVTSITMTLFYVLYFYFYRRQSGDDSSTKRWLVYGLAALRIILVALPQNQWGTAEGNYLFGILRNIPFLILGILLIYWSYQQRDKEGLKHMWLLILLSFAFYLPVVLLSDSIPAIGALMLPKTICYLLIVILGYRYFKGSFTAQDVLGMSFTFLVMGLVAGVFYREFTKMNNFVGDTRLSVLHTHTLVLGFVVLLIFYLLIRNYSSDRVLGIKKSYLIYISGLTFTLVMMVFIGIYQITAQGQDLINIKAIEGMSGLGHIILAVGMTKLLVKIYRLENIQIK
;
A
#
# COMPACT_ATOMS: atom_id res chain seq x y z
N MET A 1 -9.79 -11.61 16.56
CA MET A 1 -9.65 -10.24 16.01
C MET A 1 -8.88 -10.23 14.69
N ASN A 2 -8.54 -11.39 14.12
CA ASN A 2 -7.40 -11.56 13.19
C ASN A 2 -7.78 -11.39 11.71
N PHE A 3 -9.06 -11.58 11.37
CA PHE A 3 -9.57 -11.46 10.01
C PHE A 3 -9.53 -10.00 9.50
N GLY A 4 -10.06 -9.06 10.29
CA GLY A 4 -10.17 -7.65 9.90
C GLY A 4 -8.82 -6.98 9.71
N GLU A 5 -7.86 -7.25 10.60
CA GLU A 5 -6.49 -6.75 10.50
C GLU A 5 -5.79 -7.30 9.25
N SER A 6 -5.86 -8.61 9.03
CA SER A 6 -5.21 -9.25 7.88
C SER A 6 -5.81 -8.77 6.54
N LEU A 7 -7.13 -8.59 6.47
CA LEU A 7 -7.78 -8.03 5.28
C LEU A 7 -7.36 -6.58 5.05
N PHE A 8 -7.28 -5.78 6.12
CA PHE A 8 -6.81 -4.40 6.05
C PHE A 8 -5.36 -4.33 5.56
N ASP A 9 -4.47 -5.17 6.08
CA ASP A 9 -3.06 -5.19 5.69
C ASP A 9 -2.88 -5.52 4.20
N ILE A 10 -3.60 -6.53 3.69
CA ILE A 10 -3.59 -6.87 2.27
C ILE A 10 -4.17 -5.71 1.44
N ALA A 11 -5.30 -5.14 1.84
CA ALA A 11 -5.91 -4.00 1.13
C ALA A 11 -4.95 -2.81 1.08
N TYR A 12 -4.29 -2.49 2.19
CA TYR A 12 -3.29 -1.46 2.29
C TYR A 12 -2.15 -1.69 1.30
N LEU A 13 -1.54 -2.87 1.30
CA LEU A 13 -0.43 -3.21 0.40
C LEU A 13 -0.84 -3.10 -1.07
N VAL A 14 -1.99 -3.67 -1.44
CA VAL A 14 -2.50 -3.61 -2.82
C VAL A 14 -2.73 -2.17 -3.25
N ILE A 15 -3.39 -1.36 -2.42
CA ILE A 15 -3.72 0.03 -2.76
C ILE A 15 -2.45 0.89 -2.82
N VAL A 16 -1.56 0.81 -1.83
CA VAL A 16 -0.34 1.65 -1.79
C VAL A 16 0.57 1.34 -2.98
N VAL A 17 0.80 0.06 -3.27
CA VAL A 17 1.65 -0.33 -4.41
C VAL A 17 0.99 0.07 -5.73
N ALA A 18 -0.32 -0.15 -5.89
CA ALA A 18 -1.03 0.26 -7.11
C ALA A 18 -0.99 1.78 -7.33
N LEU A 19 -1.21 2.59 -6.29
CA LEU A 19 -1.10 4.05 -6.38
C LEU A 19 0.35 4.50 -6.66
N GLY A 20 1.33 3.81 -6.08
CA GLY A 20 2.75 4.04 -6.35
C GLY A 20 3.10 3.81 -7.82
N VAL A 21 2.72 2.65 -8.38
CA VAL A 21 2.88 2.34 -9.80
C VAL A 21 2.18 3.38 -10.66
N ARG A 22 0.92 3.72 -10.32
CA ARG A 22 0.15 4.71 -11.07
C ARG A 22 0.84 6.08 -11.10
N LEU A 23 1.45 6.52 -10.01
CA LEU A 23 2.20 7.78 -9.95
C LEU A 23 3.52 7.74 -10.73
N LEU A 24 4.18 6.59 -10.81
CA LEU A 24 5.41 6.43 -11.62
C LEU A 24 5.15 6.57 -13.13
N LEU A 25 3.93 6.27 -13.58
CA LEU A 25 3.49 6.46 -14.96
C LEU A 25 3.21 7.93 -15.32
N GLU A 26 3.18 8.85 -14.36
CA GLU A 26 2.97 10.28 -14.62
C GLU A 26 4.25 10.96 -15.13
N ASN A 27 4.10 11.96 -16.00
CA ASN A 27 5.25 12.67 -16.58
C ASN A 27 5.93 13.64 -15.60
N LYS A 28 5.21 14.11 -14.57
CA LYS A 28 5.73 15.08 -13.60
C LYS A 28 6.77 14.42 -12.70
N ALA A 29 7.99 14.99 -12.64
CA ALA A 29 9.05 14.48 -11.77
C ALA A 29 8.64 14.38 -10.29
N GLY A 30 7.83 15.33 -9.79
CA GLY A 30 7.28 15.27 -8.45
C GLY A 30 6.34 14.08 -8.22
N ALA A 31 5.53 13.72 -9.22
CA ALA A 31 4.65 12.55 -9.15
C ALA A 31 5.47 11.26 -9.11
N LYS A 32 6.52 11.16 -9.93
CA LYS A 32 7.43 10.00 -9.91
C LYS A 32 8.14 9.84 -8.57
N LEU A 33 8.65 10.94 -7.99
CA LEU A 33 9.25 10.92 -6.65
C LEU A 33 8.27 10.39 -5.60
N PHE A 34 7.03 10.88 -5.63
CA PHE A 34 6.00 10.44 -4.68
C PHE A 34 5.53 9.00 -4.95
N GLY A 35 5.51 8.58 -6.22
CA GLY A 35 5.28 7.18 -6.61
C GLY A 35 6.36 6.26 -6.05
N LEU A 36 7.63 6.66 -6.13
CA LEU A 36 8.75 5.92 -5.54
C LEU A 36 8.63 5.82 -4.01
N MET A 37 8.20 6.89 -3.34
CA MET A 37 7.90 6.85 -1.90
C MET A 37 6.84 5.79 -1.58
N ALA A 38 5.74 5.77 -2.33
CA ALA A 38 4.66 4.80 -2.12
C ALA A 38 5.11 3.36 -2.41
N ILE A 39 5.93 3.12 -3.44
CA ILE A 39 6.49 1.79 -3.73
C ILE A 39 7.43 1.33 -2.61
N ILE A 40 8.35 2.18 -2.15
CA ILE A 40 9.28 1.81 -1.06
C ILE A 40 8.53 1.51 0.23
N LEU A 41 7.49 2.29 0.53
CA LEU A 41 6.60 2.07 1.66
C LEU A 41 5.87 0.73 1.54
N GLY A 42 5.13 0.51 0.45
CA GLY A 42 4.35 -0.71 0.25
C GLY A 42 5.19 -1.98 0.16
N VAL A 43 6.28 -1.95 -0.60
CA VAL A 43 7.21 -3.10 -0.70
C VAL A 43 7.89 -3.36 0.63
N GLY A 44 8.38 -2.31 1.30
CA GLY A 44 9.05 -2.42 2.59
C GLY A 44 8.15 -2.93 3.72
N ASP A 45 6.88 -2.48 3.74
CA ASP A 45 5.90 -2.97 4.70
C ASP A 45 5.47 -4.41 4.39
N SER A 46 5.50 -4.84 3.12
CA SER A 46 5.11 -6.21 2.77
C SER A 46 5.98 -7.27 3.47
N PHE A 47 7.27 -6.97 3.73
CA PHE A 47 8.18 -7.86 4.44
C PHE A 47 7.80 -8.16 5.89
N HIS A 48 6.97 -7.34 6.55
CA HIS A 48 6.47 -7.64 7.89
C HIS A 48 4.94 -7.88 7.93
N LEU A 49 4.18 -7.21 7.07
CA LEU A 49 2.72 -7.38 6.99
C LEU A 49 2.34 -8.73 6.37
N LEU A 50 3.04 -9.21 5.33
CA LEU A 50 2.74 -10.54 4.79
C LEU A 50 3.03 -11.66 5.80
N PRO A 51 4.20 -11.70 6.48
CA PRO A 51 4.42 -12.67 7.57
C PRO A 51 3.38 -12.56 8.69
N ARG A 52 2.91 -11.35 9.03
CA ARG A 52 1.84 -11.16 10.02
C ARG A 52 0.53 -11.78 9.54
N VAL A 53 0.11 -11.50 8.31
CA VAL A 53 -1.08 -12.09 7.69
C VAL A 53 -0.96 -13.62 7.68
N ILE A 54 0.18 -14.16 7.27
CA ILE A 54 0.45 -15.60 7.29
C ILE A 54 0.36 -16.16 8.71
N SER A 55 0.91 -15.47 9.71
CA SER A 55 0.84 -15.86 11.11
C SER A 55 -0.60 -15.93 11.63
N HIS A 56 -1.45 -15.00 11.23
CA HIS A 56 -2.88 -15.03 11.56
C HIS A 56 -3.65 -16.18 10.90
N LEU A 57 -3.13 -16.70 9.77
CA LEU A 57 -3.79 -17.66 8.90
C LEU A 57 -3.09 -19.03 8.86
N SER A 58 -2.16 -19.30 9.79
CA SER A 58 -1.41 -20.55 9.88
C SER A 58 -1.57 -21.23 11.24
N PRO A 59 -1.55 -22.57 11.29
CA PRO A 59 -1.37 -23.30 12.54
C PRO A 59 0.00 -22.92 13.16
N GLY A 60 0.01 -22.54 14.44
CA GLY A 60 1.24 -22.11 15.14
C GLY A 60 1.41 -20.59 15.29
N GLY A 61 0.53 -19.78 14.68
CA GLY A 61 0.41 -18.36 15.00
C GLY A 61 1.70 -17.57 14.76
N PHE A 62 1.94 -16.55 15.60
CA PHE A 62 3.13 -15.71 15.53
C PHE A 62 4.43 -16.45 15.90
N GLU A 63 4.36 -17.46 16.77
CA GLU A 63 5.52 -18.21 17.26
C GLU A 63 6.23 -18.95 16.11
N ALA A 64 5.46 -19.53 15.19
CA ALA A 64 5.97 -20.25 14.02
C ALA A 64 6.68 -19.34 12.99
N HIS A 65 6.47 -18.02 13.06
CA HIS A 65 6.96 -17.07 12.06
C HIS A 65 7.81 -15.93 12.65
N THR A 66 8.29 -16.09 13.88
CA THR A 66 9.14 -15.12 14.60
C THR A 66 10.32 -14.62 13.76
N ALA A 67 11.08 -15.51 13.13
CA ALA A 67 12.22 -15.13 12.30
C ALA A 67 11.81 -14.27 11.09
N ALA A 68 10.73 -14.62 10.41
CA ALA A 68 10.23 -13.87 9.24
C ALA A 68 9.72 -12.48 9.66
N LEU A 69 9.02 -12.38 10.79
CA LEU A 69 8.58 -11.11 11.36
C LEU A 69 9.76 -10.23 11.77
N SER A 70 10.78 -10.82 12.41
CA SER A 70 11.99 -10.13 12.85
C SER A 70 12.79 -9.56 11.66
N TRP A 71 13.05 -10.38 10.63
CA TRP A 71 13.67 -9.90 9.39
C TRP A 71 12.79 -8.91 8.62
N GLY A 72 11.47 -9.06 8.72
CA GLY A 72 10.51 -8.10 8.19
C GLY A 72 10.71 -6.71 8.79
N GLN A 73 10.83 -6.63 10.12
CA GLN A 73 11.08 -5.38 10.83
C GLN A 73 12.43 -4.76 10.46
N PHE A 74 13.47 -5.57 10.20
CA PHE A 74 14.76 -5.08 9.69
C PHE A 74 14.57 -4.35 8.35
N VAL A 75 13.93 -5.01 7.38
CA VAL A 75 13.69 -4.42 6.05
C VAL A 75 12.83 -3.16 6.18
N THR A 76 11.73 -3.23 6.93
CA THR A 76 10.84 -2.07 7.16
C THR A 76 11.58 -0.92 7.85
N SER A 77 12.52 -1.18 8.76
CA SER A 77 13.31 -0.11 9.39
C SER A 77 14.17 0.64 8.38
N ILE A 78 14.78 -0.07 7.43
CA ILE A 78 15.56 0.54 6.34
C ILE A 78 14.63 1.30 5.39
N THR A 79 13.57 0.66 4.88
CA THR A 79 12.67 1.28 3.89
C THR A 79 11.93 2.48 4.45
N MET A 80 11.51 2.45 5.72
CA MET A 80 10.94 3.62 6.39
C MET A 80 11.95 4.78 6.47
N THR A 81 13.23 4.50 6.70
CA THR A 81 14.27 5.54 6.67
C THR A 81 14.35 6.17 5.28
N LEU A 82 14.39 5.34 4.24
CA LEU A 82 14.41 5.80 2.85
C LEU A 82 13.14 6.58 2.48
N PHE A 83 11.97 6.14 2.96
CA PHE A 83 10.71 6.85 2.78
C PHE A 83 10.80 8.30 3.29
N TYR A 84 11.34 8.51 4.50
CA TYR A 84 11.48 9.85 5.06
C TYR A 84 12.58 10.69 4.39
N VAL A 85 13.64 10.07 3.89
CA VAL A 85 14.62 10.75 3.03
C VAL A 85 13.96 11.21 1.73
N LEU A 86 13.14 10.38 1.09
CA LEU A 86 12.39 10.77 -0.11
C LEU A 86 11.29 11.80 0.20
N TYR A 87 10.64 11.70 1.36
CA TYR A 87 9.72 12.72 1.83
C TYR A 87 10.42 14.07 2.00
N PHE A 88 11.66 14.10 2.52
CA PHE A 88 12.45 15.32 2.59
C PHE A 88 12.69 15.93 1.20
N TYR A 89 12.95 15.10 0.18
CA TYR A 89 13.05 15.58 -1.20
C TYR A 89 11.72 16.13 -1.74
N PHE A 90 10.61 15.49 -1.40
CA PHE A 90 9.29 16.01 -1.72
C PHE A 90 9.05 17.35 -1.03
N TYR A 91 9.35 17.46 0.26
CA TYR A 91 9.31 18.71 1.02
C TYR A 91 10.11 19.81 0.32
N ARG A 92 11.39 19.57 0.02
CA ARG A 92 12.26 20.55 -0.65
C ARG A 92 11.68 21.03 -1.98
N ARG A 93 11.12 20.12 -2.76
CA ARG A 93 10.50 20.46 -4.05
C ARG A 93 9.27 21.36 -3.87
N GLN A 94 8.46 21.14 -2.85
CA GLN A 94 7.24 21.92 -2.62
C GLN A 94 7.50 23.24 -1.90
N SER A 95 8.50 23.29 -1.01
CA SER A 95 8.87 24.49 -0.27
C SER A 95 9.82 25.40 -1.02
N GLY A 96 10.62 24.86 -1.96
CA GLY A 96 11.77 25.56 -2.56
C GLY A 96 12.99 25.62 -1.64
N ASP A 97 13.05 24.76 -0.62
CA ASP A 97 14.14 24.74 0.35
C ASP A 97 15.41 24.09 -0.21
N ASP A 98 16.49 24.88 -0.29
CA ASP A 98 17.82 24.45 -0.75
C ASP A 98 18.88 24.42 0.35
N SER A 99 18.46 24.36 1.62
CA SER A 99 19.36 24.32 2.77
C SER A 99 20.26 23.08 2.75
N SER A 100 21.57 23.31 2.61
CA SER A 100 22.58 22.27 2.74
C SER A 100 22.64 21.68 4.15
N THR A 101 22.39 22.51 5.19
CA THR A 101 22.35 22.06 6.59
C THR A 101 21.24 21.04 6.81
N LYS A 102 20.01 21.32 6.36
CA LYS A 102 18.90 20.36 6.47
C LYS A 102 19.21 19.04 5.75
N ARG A 103 19.81 19.13 4.55
CA ARG A 103 20.21 17.95 3.77
C ARG A 103 21.22 17.08 4.52
N TRP A 104 22.29 17.69 5.07
CA TRP A 104 23.29 16.94 5.82
C TRP A 104 22.75 16.36 7.13
N LEU A 105 21.84 17.07 7.82
CA LEU A 105 21.15 16.53 8.99
C LEU A 105 20.33 15.29 8.65
N VAL A 106 19.51 15.35 7.58
CA VAL A 106 18.70 14.21 7.13
C VAL A 106 19.58 13.01 6.77
N TYR A 107 20.68 13.24 6.05
CA TYR A 107 21.62 12.18 5.68
C TYR A 107 22.36 11.59 6.87
N GLY A 108 22.84 12.43 7.78
CA GLY A 108 23.51 11.98 9.00
C GLY A 108 22.59 11.11 9.85
N LEU A 109 21.35 11.54 10.08
CA LEU A 109 20.36 10.77 10.85
C LEU A 109 19.96 9.47 10.14
N ALA A 110 19.78 9.50 8.81
CA ALA A 110 19.46 8.31 8.03
C ALA A 110 20.61 7.29 8.03
N ALA A 111 21.85 7.75 7.80
CA ALA A 111 23.03 6.90 7.84
C ALA A 111 23.24 6.30 9.24
N LEU A 112 23.13 7.12 10.29
CA LEU A 112 23.20 6.65 11.67
C LEU A 112 22.15 5.57 11.96
N ARG A 113 20.90 5.78 11.53
CA ARG A 113 19.84 4.78 11.69
C ARG A 113 20.17 3.49 10.96
N ILE A 114 20.60 3.56 9.69
CA ILE A 114 20.91 2.37 8.89
C ILE A 114 22.06 1.58 9.52
N ILE A 115 23.11 2.27 10.00
CA ILE A 115 24.21 1.64 10.73
C ILE A 115 23.68 0.94 11.98
N LEU A 116 22.90 1.63 12.82
CA LEU A 116 22.32 1.07 14.04
C LEU A 116 21.40 -0.12 13.77
N VAL A 117 20.67 -0.13 12.65
CA VAL A 117 19.82 -1.26 12.21
C VAL A 117 20.66 -2.46 11.75
N ALA A 118 21.80 -2.23 11.10
CA ALA A 118 22.68 -3.27 10.58
C ALA A 118 23.54 -3.96 11.65
N LEU A 119 23.69 -3.35 12.83
CA LEU A 119 24.48 -3.89 13.92
C LEU A 119 23.96 -5.26 14.41
N PRO A 120 24.82 -6.27 14.62
CA PRO A 120 24.40 -7.62 15.01
C PRO A 120 23.72 -7.68 16.38
N GLN A 121 23.94 -6.68 17.22
CA GLN A 121 23.33 -6.56 18.55
C GLN A 121 21.81 -6.42 18.51
N ASN A 122 21.21 -6.10 17.34
CA ASN A 122 19.76 -6.13 17.16
C ASN A 122 19.16 -7.54 17.26
N GLN A 123 19.97 -8.60 17.11
CA GLN A 123 19.55 -10.00 17.18
C GLN A 123 18.41 -10.32 16.20
N TRP A 124 18.52 -9.86 14.95
CA TRP A 124 17.53 -10.17 13.92
C TRP A 124 17.39 -11.68 13.70
N GLY A 125 16.14 -12.12 13.50
CA GLY A 125 15.79 -13.53 13.35
C GLY A 125 15.42 -14.24 14.66
N THR A 126 15.53 -13.59 15.82
CA THR A 126 15.08 -14.14 17.12
C THR A 126 13.70 -13.58 17.54
N ALA A 127 13.06 -14.25 18.50
CA ALA A 127 11.73 -13.89 19.01
C ALA A 127 11.75 -12.65 19.93
N GLU A 128 12.76 -12.53 20.80
CA GLU A 128 12.82 -11.46 21.80
C GLU A 128 13.52 -10.18 21.26
N GLY A 129 14.41 -10.32 20.27
CA GLY A 129 15.26 -9.22 19.81
C GLY A 129 16.02 -8.54 20.95
N ASN A 130 16.63 -7.38 20.66
CA ASN A 130 17.26 -6.56 21.70
C ASN A 130 16.51 -5.24 21.88
N TYR A 131 15.79 -5.10 23.01
CA TYR A 131 14.99 -3.92 23.35
C TYR A 131 15.81 -2.61 23.32
N LEU A 132 17.01 -2.60 23.92
CA LEU A 132 17.87 -1.42 23.95
C LEU A 132 18.26 -0.97 22.54
N PHE A 133 18.69 -1.91 21.70
CA PHE A 133 19.00 -1.60 20.29
C PHE A 133 17.75 -1.20 19.50
N GLY A 134 16.59 -1.74 19.86
CA GLY A 134 15.28 -1.31 19.39
C GLY A 134 15.00 0.17 19.67
N ILE A 135 15.33 0.67 20.87
CA ILE A 135 15.24 2.09 21.21
C ILE A 135 16.30 2.89 20.44
N LEU A 136 17.58 2.47 20.50
CA LEU A 136 18.71 3.21 19.93
C LEU A 136 18.53 3.47 18.43
N ARG A 137 18.12 2.47 17.65
CA ARG A 137 17.89 2.62 16.20
C ARG A 137 16.70 3.52 15.86
N ASN A 138 15.79 3.73 16.81
CA ASN A 138 14.60 4.59 16.64
C ASN A 138 14.81 6.02 17.13
N ILE A 139 15.84 6.31 17.94
CA ILE A 139 16.17 7.70 18.33
C ILE A 139 16.48 8.58 17.10
N PRO A 140 17.40 8.21 16.17
CA PRO A 140 17.66 9.01 14.98
C PRO A 140 16.42 9.14 14.09
N PHE A 141 15.56 8.12 14.07
CA PHE A 141 14.31 8.14 13.32
C PHE A 141 13.32 9.15 13.88
N LEU A 142 13.17 9.16 15.20
CA LEU A 142 12.28 10.09 15.89
C LEU A 142 12.74 11.53 15.68
N ILE A 143 14.05 11.80 15.78
CA ILE A 143 14.62 13.12 15.50
C ILE A 143 14.34 13.51 14.04
N LEU A 144 14.59 12.63 13.07
CA LEU A 144 14.28 12.86 11.66
C LEU A 144 12.80 13.19 11.45
N GLY A 145 11.90 12.43 12.09
CA GLY A 145 10.47 12.65 12.08
C GLY A 145 10.07 14.02 12.62
N ILE A 146 10.56 14.38 13.80
CA ILE A 146 10.29 15.68 14.44
C ILE A 146 10.74 16.84 13.55
N LEU A 147 11.95 16.76 12.98
CA LEU A 147 12.46 17.79 12.06
C LEU A 147 11.55 17.96 10.84
N LEU A 148 11.14 16.86 10.22
CA LEU A 148 10.28 16.90 9.04
C LEU A 148 8.86 17.37 9.35
N ILE A 149 8.30 16.99 10.51
CA ILE A 149 7.01 17.53 10.99
C ILE A 149 7.12 19.05 11.14
N TYR A 150 8.15 19.53 11.84
CA TYR A 150 8.36 20.95 12.09
C TYR A 150 8.52 21.75 10.79
N TRP A 151 9.39 21.29 9.89
CA TRP A 151 9.62 21.97 8.61
C TRP A 151 8.40 21.95 7.70
N SER A 152 7.66 20.83 7.64
CA SER A 152 6.43 20.75 6.85
C SER A 152 5.30 21.58 7.46
N TYR A 153 5.24 21.73 8.78
CA TYR A 153 4.29 22.62 9.45
C TYR A 153 4.54 24.10 9.11
N GLN A 154 5.81 24.52 9.05
CA GLN A 154 6.18 25.86 8.61
C GLN A 154 5.75 26.15 7.17
N GLN A 155 5.67 25.11 6.33
CA GLN A 155 5.31 25.20 4.92
C GLN A 155 3.89 24.68 4.64
N ARG A 156 3.00 24.66 5.64
CA ARG A 156 1.64 24.11 5.53
C ARG A 156 0.74 24.83 4.53
N ASP A 157 1.09 26.05 4.14
CA ASP A 157 0.31 26.81 3.14
C ASP A 157 0.65 26.39 1.70
N LYS A 158 1.76 25.65 1.49
CA LYS A 158 2.13 25.12 0.18
C LYS A 158 1.26 23.93 -0.20
N GLU A 159 0.77 23.94 -1.44
CA GLU A 159 0.02 22.81 -1.98
C GLU A 159 0.85 21.51 -1.95
N GLY A 160 0.19 20.41 -1.57
CA GLY A 160 0.84 19.11 -1.36
C GLY A 160 1.42 18.91 0.04
N LEU A 161 1.72 19.97 0.82
CA LEU A 161 2.26 19.86 2.20
C LEU A 161 1.22 20.11 3.30
N LYS A 162 0.11 20.77 2.98
CA LYS A 162 -0.92 21.23 3.95
C LYS A 162 -1.29 20.26 5.08
N HIS A 163 -1.57 19.01 4.74
CA HIS A 163 -1.97 17.99 5.73
C HIS A 163 -0.84 16.98 6.04
N MET A 164 0.30 17.07 5.36
CA MET A 164 1.36 16.07 5.48
C MET A 164 2.01 16.08 6.85
N TRP A 165 2.25 17.28 7.43
CA TRP A 165 2.83 17.39 8.77
C TRP A 165 1.94 16.73 9.84
N LEU A 166 0.61 16.88 9.73
CA LEU A 166 -0.35 16.32 10.68
C LEU A 166 -0.41 14.79 10.57
N LEU A 167 -0.43 14.27 9.34
CA LEU A 167 -0.43 12.81 9.12
C LEU A 167 0.86 12.15 9.60
N ILE A 168 2.01 12.82 9.40
CA ILE A 168 3.30 12.34 9.91
C ILE A 168 3.30 12.41 11.45
N LEU A 169 2.85 13.51 12.04
CA LEU A 169 2.73 13.65 13.49
C LEU A 169 1.87 12.55 14.10
N LEU A 170 0.66 12.33 13.58
CA LEU A 170 -0.24 11.27 14.04
C LEU A 170 0.39 9.89 13.88
N SER A 171 1.06 9.64 12.75
CA SER A 171 1.79 8.40 12.52
C SER A 171 2.86 8.14 13.59
N PHE A 172 3.67 9.14 13.94
CA PHE A 172 4.67 9.02 15.00
C PHE A 172 4.04 8.92 16.40
N ALA A 173 2.93 9.62 16.64
CA ALA A 173 2.20 9.57 17.91
C ALA A 173 1.64 8.17 18.19
N PHE A 174 1.17 7.45 17.16
CA PHE A 174 0.75 6.05 17.29
C PHE A 174 1.93 5.07 17.30
N TYR A 175 3.05 5.41 16.64
CA TYR A 175 4.22 4.56 16.56
C TYR A 175 5.01 4.48 17.88
N LEU A 176 5.20 5.61 18.56
CA LEU A 176 6.08 5.68 19.73
C LEU A 176 5.63 4.78 20.90
N PRO A 177 4.34 4.75 21.29
CA PRO A 177 3.86 3.83 22.32
C PRO A 177 4.08 2.36 21.93
N VAL A 178 3.90 2.03 20.65
CA VAL A 178 4.12 0.66 20.15
C VAL A 178 5.58 0.25 20.36
N VAL A 179 6.54 1.08 19.94
CA VAL A 179 7.97 0.77 20.09
C VAL A 179 8.38 0.60 21.55
N LEU A 180 7.80 1.39 22.46
CA LEU A 180 8.24 1.42 23.84
C LEU A 180 7.55 0.36 24.72
N LEU A 181 6.30 0.03 24.40
CA LEU A 181 5.42 -0.68 25.32
C LEU A 181 4.77 -1.94 24.73
N SER A 182 4.92 -2.25 23.43
CA SER A 182 4.25 -3.43 22.85
C SER A 182 4.65 -4.74 23.48
N ASP A 183 5.90 -4.84 23.93
CA ASP A 183 6.46 -6.06 24.53
C ASP A 183 5.89 -6.31 25.93
N SER A 184 5.50 -5.24 26.64
CA SER A 184 4.88 -5.34 27.98
C SER A 184 3.36 -5.35 27.92
N ILE A 185 2.75 -4.65 26.95
CA ILE A 185 1.30 -4.50 26.81
C ILE A 185 0.91 -4.80 25.35
N PRO A 186 0.61 -6.06 25.02
CA PRO A 186 0.31 -6.49 23.65
C PRO A 186 -0.82 -5.70 22.99
N ALA A 187 -1.82 -5.24 23.76
CA ALA A 187 -2.94 -4.44 23.26
C ALA A 187 -2.51 -3.12 22.60
N ILE A 188 -1.35 -2.54 22.99
CA ILE A 188 -0.80 -1.32 22.39
C ILE A 188 -0.41 -1.56 20.93
N GLY A 189 -0.10 -2.81 20.55
CA GLY A 189 0.16 -3.20 19.17
C GLY A 189 -0.97 -2.83 18.20
N ALA A 190 -2.21 -2.70 18.67
CA ALA A 190 -3.35 -2.27 17.86
C ALA A 190 -3.18 -0.85 17.27
N LEU A 191 -2.35 0.01 17.88
CA LEU A 191 -2.02 1.34 17.35
C LEU A 191 -1.23 1.30 16.03
N MET A 192 -0.72 0.13 15.62
CA MET A 192 -0.14 -0.04 14.30
C MET A 192 -1.15 0.23 13.17
N LEU A 193 -2.43 -0.09 13.35
CA LEU A 193 -3.45 0.12 12.33
C LEU A 193 -3.73 1.62 12.08
N PRO A 194 -4.01 2.45 13.10
CA PRO A 194 -4.09 3.91 12.93
C PRO A 194 -2.84 4.54 12.31
N LYS A 195 -1.64 4.07 12.67
CA LYS A 195 -0.38 4.48 12.03
C LYS A 195 -0.39 4.18 10.53
N THR A 196 -0.75 2.96 10.14
CA THR A 196 -0.82 2.54 8.73
C THR A 196 -1.87 3.31 7.95
N ILE A 197 -3.01 3.64 8.56
CA ILE A 197 -4.01 4.56 7.97
C ILE A 197 -3.39 5.92 7.65
N CYS A 198 -2.57 6.48 8.55
CA CYS A 198 -1.91 7.77 8.28
C CYS A 198 -1.01 7.70 7.04
N TYR A 199 -0.24 6.63 6.87
CA TYR A 199 0.59 6.43 5.68
C TYR A 199 -0.23 6.21 4.40
N LEU A 200 -1.31 5.43 4.48
CA LEU A 200 -2.25 5.29 3.37
C LEU A 200 -2.83 6.64 2.95
N LEU A 201 -3.19 7.48 3.92
CA LEU A 201 -3.70 8.83 3.65
C LEU A 201 -2.62 9.74 3.05
N ILE A 202 -1.36 9.65 3.46
CA ILE A 202 -0.25 10.36 2.80
C ILE A 202 -0.20 9.97 1.32
N VAL A 203 -0.27 8.67 1.02
CA VAL A 203 -0.26 8.17 -0.37
C VAL A 203 -1.47 8.67 -1.17
N ILE A 204 -2.68 8.57 -0.60
CA ILE A 204 -3.92 9.02 -1.25
C ILE A 204 -3.92 10.54 -1.50
N LEU A 205 -3.45 11.34 -0.54
CA LEU A 205 -3.38 12.80 -0.71
C LEU A 205 -2.36 13.19 -1.78
N GLY A 206 -1.18 12.55 -1.79
CA GLY A 206 -0.20 12.77 -2.86
C GLY A 206 -0.73 12.35 -4.23
N TYR A 207 -1.43 11.21 -4.31
CA TYR A 207 -2.11 10.78 -5.53
C TYR A 207 -3.10 11.83 -6.05
N ARG A 208 -3.98 12.32 -5.17
CA ARG A 208 -4.97 13.36 -5.51
C ARG A 208 -4.30 14.67 -5.96
N TYR A 209 -3.22 15.07 -5.28
CA TYR A 209 -2.45 16.26 -5.61
C TYR A 209 -1.87 16.21 -7.04
N PHE A 210 -1.26 15.09 -7.43
CA PHE A 210 -0.61 15.01 -8.74
C PHE A 210 -1.59 14.78 -9.91
N LYS A 211 -2.68 14.05 -9.68
CA LYS A 211 -3.64 13.66 -10.72
C LYS A 211 -4.59 14.79 -11.14
N GLY A 212 -5.12 15.56 -10.20
CA GLY A 212 -6.08 16.63 -10.52
C GLY A 212 -7.43 16.10 -11.06
N SER A 213 -7.87 16.63 -12.21
CA SER A 213 -9.16 16.27 -12.83
C SER A 213 -9.12 14.91 -13.54
N PHE A 214 -10.28 14.26 -13.63
CA PHE A 214 -10.37 12.93 -14.25
C PHE A 214 -10.40 13.03 -15.77
N THR A 215 -9.53 12.28 -16.45
CA THR A 215 -9.34 12.30 -17.90
C THR A 215 -9.29 10.88 -18.47
N ALA A 216 -9.38 10.72 -19.80
CA ALA A 216 -9.30 9.40 -20.44
C ALA A 216 -7.93 8.75 -20.19
N GLN A 217 -6.86 9.56 -20.11
CA GLN A 217 -5.51 9.12 -19.76
C GLN A 217 -5.45 8.47 -18.37
N ASP A 218 -6.39 8.77 -17.47
CA ASP A 218 -6.45 8.11 -16.16
C ASP A 218 -6.87 6.65 -16.25
N VAL A 219 -7.79 6.35 -17.17
CA VAL A 219 -8.22 4.98 -17.47
C VAL A 219 -7.05 4.21 -18.10
N LEU A 220 -6.34 4.81 -19.05
CA LEU A 220 -5.16 4.20 -19.66
C LEU A 220 -4.07 3.94 -18.61
N GLY A 221 -3.71 4.95 -17.81
CA GLY A 221 -2.69 4.78 -16.77
C GLY A 221 -3.08 3.74 -15.72
N MET A 222 -4.37 3.62 -15.39
CA MET A 222 -4.85 2.57 -14.49
C MET A 222 -4.77 1.18 -15.15
N SER A 223 -5.05 1.06 -16.46
CA SER A 223 -4.88 -0.21 -17.17
C SER A 223 -3.43 -0.72 -17.07
N PHE A 224 -2.45 0.15 -17.31
CA PHE A 224 -1.02 -0.19 -17.15
C PHE A 224 -0.64 -0.46 -15.70
N THR A 225 -1.29 0.20 -14.75
CA THR A 225 -1.12 -0.10 -13.32
C THR A 225 -1.54 -1.55 -13.04
N PHE A 226 -2.71 -1.98 -13.52
CA PHE A 226 -3.15 -3.36 -13.38
C PHE A 226 -2.32 -4.35 -14.17
N LEU A 227 -1.73 -3.97 -15.31
CA LEU A 227 -0.76 -4.82 -16.01
C LEU A 227 0.42 -5.15 -15.08
N VAL A 228 1.04 -4.13 -14.48
CA VAL A 228 2.17 -4.33 -13.55
C VAL A 228 1.73 -5.13 -12.33
N MET A 229 0.60 -4.78 -11.71
CA MET A 229 0.06 -5.52 -10.56
C MET A 229 -0.25 -6.98 -10.90
N GLY A 230 -0.77 -7.25 -12.10
CA GLY A 230 -1.04 -8.60 -12.58
C GLY A 230 0.24 -9.41 -12.74
N LEU A 231 1.29 -8.84 -13.34
CA LEU A 231 2.59 -9.51 -13.46
C LEU A 231 3.19 -9.84 -12.08
N VAL A 232 3.16 -8.89 -11.14
CA VAL A 232 3.60 -9.11 -9.75
C VAL A 232 2.77 -10.21 -9.08
N ALA A 233 1.45 -10.22 -9.25
CA ALA A 233 0.58 -11.26 -8.71
C ALA A 233 0.92 -12.66 -9.24
N GLY A 234 1.29 -12.79 -10.51
CA GLY A 234 1.72 -14.06 -11.11
C GLY A 234 3.02 -14.59 -10.50
N VAL A 235 4.01 -13.70 -10.32
CA VAL A 235 5.27 -14.04 -9.63
C VAL A 235 5.00 -14.42 -8.17
N PHE A 236 4.18 -13.64 -7.47
CA PHE A 236 3.83 -13.90 -6.07
C PHE A 236 3.18 -15.27 -5.90
N TYR A 237 2.18 -15.61 -6.71
CA TYR A 237 1.54 -16.94 -6.67
C TYR A 237 2.57 -18.07 -6.81
N ARG A 238 3.43 -18.00 -7.83
CA ARG A 238 4.42 -19.02 -8.13
C ARG A 238 5.45 -19.20 -7.00
N GLU A 239 6.03 -18.11 -6.52
CA GLU A 239 7.05 -18.20 -5.47
C GLU A 239 6.43 -18.56 -4.11
N PHE A 240 5.24 -18.03 -3.79
CA PHE A 240 4.57 -18.29 -2.52
C PHE A 240 4.12 -19.76 -2.39
N THR A 241 3.54 -20.34 -3.45
CA THR A 241 3.18 -21.78 -3.45
C THR A 241 4.40 -22.68 -3.32
N LYS A 242 5.49 -22.34 -4.03
CA LYS A 242 6.76 -23.07 -3.94
C LYS A 242 7.36 -23.00 -2.52
N MET A 243 7.37 -21.82 -1.91
CA MET A 243 7.89 -21.63 -0.54
C MET A 243 7.12 -22.45 0.50
N ASN A 244 5.83 -22.71 0.27
CA ASN A 244 4.97 -23.49 1.17
C ASN A 244 4.81 -24.96 0.74
N ASN A 245 5.53 -25.42 -0.29
CA ASN A 245 5.38 -26.77 -0.87
C ASN A 245 3.91 -27.14 -1.17
N PHE A 246 3.09 -26.16 -1.58
CA PHE A 246 1.66 -26.33 -1.77
C PHE A 246 1.34 -26.92 -3.15
N VAL A 247 0.50 -27.95 -3.18
CA VAL A 247 -0.02 -28.58 -4.40
C VAL A 247 -1.55 -28.59 -4.31
N GLY A 248 -2.21 -27.93 -5.25
CA GLY A 248 -3.68 -27.86 -5.32
C GLY A 248 -4.19 -26.56 -5.92
N ASP A 249 -5.52 -26.43 -5.95
CA ASP A 249 -6.19 -25.23 -6.43
C ASP A 249 -6.25 -24.14 -5.34
N THR A 250 -5.91 -22.92 -5.72
CA THR A 250 -5.96 -21.74 -4.84
C THR A 250 -6.46 -20.53 -5.59
N ARG A 251 -7.15 -19.61 -4.91
CA ARG A 251 -7.58 -18.33 -5.51
C ARG A 251 -6.41 -17.48 -6.00
N LEU A 252 -5.18 -17.71 -5.51
CA LEU A 252 -3.98 -17.05 -6.05
C LEU A 252 -3.65 -17.48 -7.48
N SER A 253 -3.98 -18.71 -7.90
CA SER A 253 -3.62 -19.21 -9.24
C SER A 253 -4.36 -18.44 -10.35
N VAL A 254 -5.58 -18.00 -10.04
CA VAL A 254 -6.42 -17.21 -10.96
C VAL A 254 -6.33 -15.70 -10.70
N LEU A 255 -5.60 -15.25 -9.68
CA LEU A 255 -5.45 -13.82 -9.36
C LEU A 255 -4.80 -13.06 -10.52
N HIS A 256 -3.71 -13.61 -11.07
CA HIS A 256 -2.98 -13.02 -12.20
C HIS A 256 -3.91 -12.78 -13.40
N THR A 257 -4.68 -13.79 -13.79
CA THR A 257 -5.56 -13.72 -14.97
C THR A 257 -6.70 -12.73 -14.77
N HIS A 258 -7.33 -12.68 -13.60
CA HIS A 258 -8.38 -11.69 -13.30
C HIS A 258 -7.82 -10.27 -13.29
N THR A 259 -6.63 -10.08 -12.72
CA THR A 259 -5.96 -8.77 -12.69
C THR A 259 -5.61 -8.28 -14.10
N LEU A 260 -5.10 -9.17 -14.97
CA LEU A 260 -4.78 -8.81 -16.35
C LEU A 260 -6.02 -8.60 -17.22
N VAL A 261 -7.01 -9.49 -17.15
CA VAL A 261 -8.19 -9.39 -18.02
C VAL A 261 -9.09 -8.23 -17.58
N LEU A 262 -9.52 -8.20 -16.33
CA LEU A 262 -10.44 -7.17 -15.84
C LEU A 262 -9.72 -5.84 -15.58
N GLY A 263 -8.50 -5.89 -15.04
CA GLY A 263 -7.75 -4.68 -14.71
C GLY A 263 -7.04 -4.06 -15.90
N PHE A 264 -6.37 -4.84 -16.75
CA PHE A 264 -5.62 -4.29 -17.88
C PHE A 264 -6.45 -4.27 -19.17
N VAL A 265 -6.88 -5.44 -19.66
CA VAL A 265 -7.51 -5.55 -20.99
C VAL A 265 -8.84 -4.79 -21.05
N VAL A 266 -9.73 -5.00 -20.09
CA VAL A 266 -11.04 -4.33 -20.06
C VAL A 266 -10.90 -2.81 -19.89
N LEU A 267 -10.00 -2.33 -19.03
CA LEU A 267 -9.74 -0.89 -18.91
C LEU A 267 -9.11 -0.30 -20.18
N LEU A 268 -8.25 -1.04 -20.87
CA LEU A 268 -7.71 -0.63 -22.16
C LEU A 268 -8.82 -0.48 -23.20
N ILE A 269 -9.77 -1.42 -23.24
CA ILE A 269 -10.96 -1.32 -24.10
C ILE A 269 -11.78 -0.08 -23.73
N PHE A 270 -12.06 0.16 -22.44
CA PHE A 270 -12.78 1.36 -22.01
C PHE A 270 -12.06 2.64 -22.41
N TYR A 271 -10.73 2.70 -22.26
CA TYR A 271 -9.94 3.81 -22.75
C TYR A 271 -10.14 4.02 -24.26
N LEU A 272 -10.04 2.96 -25.06
CA LEU A 272 -10.19 3.06 -26.53
C LEU A 272 -11.58 3.57 -26.94
N LEU A 273 -12.63 3.21 -26.20
CA LEU A 273 -13.99 3.71 -26.43
C LEU A 273 -14.10 5.21 -26.10
N ILE A 274 -13.49 5.66 -25.00
CA ILE A 274 -13.68 7.04 -24.51
C ILE A 274 -12.59 8.02 -24.94
N ARG A 275 -11.52 7.57 -25.62
CA ARG A 275 -10.32 8.39 -25.91
C ARG A 275 -10.62 9.67 -26.70
N ASN A 276 -11.70 9.66 -27.49
CA ASN A 276 -12.13 10.78 -28.32
C ASN A 276 -13.29 11.59 -27.70
N TYR A 277 -13.71 11.28 -26.47
CA TYR A 277 -14.75 12.03 -25.78
C TYR A 277 -14.24 13.40 -25.33
N SER A 278 -15.14 14.40 -25.32
CA SER A 278 -14.87 15.68 -24.67
C SER A 278 -14.67 15.50 -23.16
N SER A 279 -13.95 16.45 -22.54
CA SER A 279 -13.65 16.41 -21.10
C SER A 279 -14.89 16.24 -20.22
N ASP A 280 -16.00 16.88 -20.56
CA ASP A 280 -17.26 16.78 -19.80
C ASP A 280 -17.88 15.37 -19.88
N ARG A 281 -17.83 14.74 -21.06
CA ARG A 281 -18.31 13.37 -21.24
C ARG A 281 -17.47 12.38 -20.43
N VAL A 282 -16.14 12.55 -20.43
CA VAL A 282 -15.22 11.74 -19.62
C VAL A 282 -15.45 11.96 -18.12
N LEU A 283 -15.68 13.20 -17.68
CA LEU A 283 -16.04 13.48 -16.30
C LEU A 283 -17.37 12.80 -15.91
N GLY A 284 -18.32 12.76 -16.84
CA GLY A 284 -19.62 12.09 -16.66
C GLY A 284 -19.55 10.58 -16.40
N ILE A 285 -18.47 9.89 -16.82
CA ILE A 285 -18.28 8.45 -16.55
C ILE A 285 -17.54 8.17 -15.22
N LYS A 286 -16.88 9.18 -14.63
CA LYS A 286 -15.98 9.04 -13.48
C LYS A 286 -16.60 8.23 -12.34
N LYS A 287 -17.86 8.49 -11.99
CA LYS A 287 -18.54 7.80 -10.89
C LYS A 287 -18.69 6.30 -11.17
N SER A 288 -19.13 5.92 -12.37
CA SER A 288 -19.26 4.51 -12.76
C SER A 288 -17.90 3.82 -12.80
N TYR A 289 -16.88 4.51 -13.33
CA TYR A 289 -15.49 4.05 -13.33
C TYR A 289 -14.98 3.78 -11.91
N LEU A 290 -15.19 4.70 -10.96
CA LEU A 290 -14.73 4.50 -9.58
C LEU A 290 -15.43 3.33 -8.89
N ILE A 291 -16.72 3.08 -9.16
CA ILE A 291 -17.43 1.90 -8.63
C ILE A 291 -16.79 0.62 -9.19
N TYR A 292 -16.52 0.59 -10.50
CA TYR A 292 -15.86 -0.54 -11.15
C TYR A 292 -14.48 -0.83 -10.55
N ILE A 293 -13.61 0.17 -10.45
CA ILE A 293 -12.27 0.01 -9.89
C ILE A 293 -12.31 -0.41 -8.42
N SER A 294 -13.25 0.13 -7.64
CA SER A 294 -13.40 -0.23 -6.22
C SER A 294 -13.86 -1.68 -6.07
N GLY A 295 -14.84 -2.12 -6.87
CA GLY A 295 -15.28 -3.52 -6.90
C GLY A 295 -14.18 -4.47 -7.33
N LEU A 296 -13.45 -4.13 -8.40
CA LEU A 296 -12.31 -4.93 -8.86
C LEU A 296 -11.23 -5.03 -7.78
N THR A 297 -10.81 -3.91 -7.20
CA THR A 297 -9.79 -3.88 -6.15
C THR A 297 -10.19 -4.74 -4.96
N PHE A 298 -11.43 -4.61 -4.50
CA PHE A 298 -11.94 -5.39 -3.38
C PHE A 298 -12.00 -6.89 -3.69
N THR A 299 -12.44 -7.27 -4.90
CA THR A 299 -12.39 -8.67 -5.36
C THR A 299 -10.96 -9.21 -5.37
N LEU A 300 -9.99 -8.45 -5.88
CA LEU A 300 -8.58 -8.87 -5.91
C LEU A 300 -8.00 -9.01 -4.51
N VAL A 301 -8.28 -8.08 -3.59
CA VAL A 301 -7.89 -8.18 -2.18
C VAL A 301 -8.46 -9.44 -1.53
N MET A 302 -9.73 -9.75 -1.77
CA MET A 302 -10.34 -10.99 -1.28
C MET A 302 -9.68 -12.24 -1.89
N MET A 303 -9.32 -12.22 -3.17
CA MET A 303 -8.60 -13.33 -3.81
C MET A 303 -7.21 -13.55 -3.19
N VAL A 304 -6.47 -12.48 -2.89
CA VAL A 304 -5.19 -12.57 -2.17
C VAL A 304 -5.41 -13.15 -0.78
N PHE A 305 -6.35 -12.61 -0.02
CA PHE A 305 -6.66 -13.07 1.34
C PHE A 305 -7.03 -14.55 1.38
N ILE A 306 -8.03 -14.95 0.57
CA ILE A 306 -8.52 -16.34 0.51
C ILE A 306 -7.41 -17.26 0.04
N GLY A 307 -6.65 -16.84 -0.97
CA GLY A 307 -5.60 -17.69 -1.54
C GLY A 307 -4.41 -17.89 -0.60
N ILE A 308 -4.04 -16.88 0.20
CA ILE A 308 -3.06 -17.05 1.30
C ILE A 308 -3.62 -18.04 2.32
N TYR A 309 -4.85 -17.82 2.81
CA TYR A 309 -5.49 -18.71 3.78
C TYR A 309 -5.52 -20.17 3.31
N GLN A 310 -5.92 -20.43 2.06
CA GLN A 310 -5.97 -21.78 1.49
C GLN A 310 -4.61 -22.49 1.52
N ILE A 311 -3.53 -21.75 1.35
CA ILE A 311 -2.16 -22.29 1.35
C ILE A 311 -1.65 -22.48 2.77
N THR A 312 -1.89 -21.52 3.66
CA THR A 312 -1.24 -21.44 4.97
C THR A 312 -2.01 -22.15 6.08
N ALA A 313 -3.33 -22.32 5.94
CA ALA A 313 -4.16 -22.92 6.97
C ALA A 313 -3.94 -24.43 7.14
N GLN A 314 -3.27 -25.09 6.18
CA GLN A 314 -3.00 -26.53 6.18
C GLN A 314 -4.26 -27.39 6.43
N GLY A 315 -5.41 -26.95 5.91
CA GLY A 315 -6.70 -27.64 6.07
C GLY A 315 -7.39 -27.42 7.42
N GLN A 316 -6.88 -26.54 8.29
CA GLN A 316 -7.53 -26.19 9.55
C GLN A 316 -8.55 -25.05 9.39
N ASP A 317 -9.66 -25.14 10.12
CA ASP A 317 -10.69 -24.10 10.17
C ASP A 317 -10.30 -22.97 11.15
N LEU A 318 -9.38 -22.11 10.73
CA LEU A 318 -8.87 -21.01 11.56
C LEU A 318 -9.76 -19.76 11.53
N ILE A 319 -10.62 -19.64 10.52
CA ILE A 319 -11.47 -18.46 10.29
C ILE A 319 -12.87 -18.89 9.81
N ASN A 320 -13.84 -17.98 9.99
CA ASN A 320 -15.22 -18.24 9.56
C ASN A 320 -15.34 -18.14 8.02
N ILE A 321 -15.32 -19.30 7.35
CA ILE A 321 -15.40 -19.42 5.89
C ILE A 321 -16.68 -18.76 5.33
N LYS A 322 -17.83 -18.90 6.00
CA LYS A 322 -19.10 -18.31 5.55
C LYS A 322 -19.03 -16.78 5.51
N ALA A 323 -18.39 -16.16 6.50
CA ALA A 323 -18.20 -14.71 6.50
C ALA A 323 -17.35 -14.25 5.30
N ILE A 324 -16.31 -15.03 4.96
CA ILE A 324 -15.39 -14.75 3.86
C ILE A 324 -16.05 -14.90 2.51
N GLU A 325 -16.85 -15.95 2.32
CA GLU A 325 -17.67 -16.16 1.13
C GLU A 325 -18.64 -15.00 0.93
N GLY A 326 -19.33 -14.58 2.00
CA GLY A 326 -20.21 -13.41 1.99
C GLY A 326 -19.50 -12.13 1.57
N MET A 327 -18.31 -11.85 2.13
CA MET A 327 -17.50 -10.70 1.74
C MET A 327 -17.03 -10.80 0.30
N SER A 328 -16.54 -11.95 -0.15
CA SER A 328 -16.16 -12.15 -1.56
C SER A 328 -17.34 -11.90 -2.51
N GLY A 329 -18.56 -12.32 -2.12
CA GLY A 329 -19.79 -12.04 -2.84
C GLY A 329 -20.08 -10.54 -3.00
N LEU A 330 -19.84 -9.74 -1.96
CA LEU A 330 -19.98 -8.27 -2.05
C LEU A 330 -19.06 -7.66 -3.11
N GLY A 331 -17.82 -8.16 -3.23
CA GLY A 331 -16.89 -7.72 -4.28
C GLY A 331 -17.41 -7.97 -5.68
N HIS A 332 -17.95 -9.17 -5.91
CA HIS A 332 -18.57 -9.53 -7.19
C HIS A 332 -19.78 -8.64 -7.50
N ILE A 333 -20.64 -8.36 -6.51
CA ILE A 333 -21.81 -7.48 -6.68
C ILE A 333 -21.37 -6.07 -7.07
N ILE A 334 -20.41 -5.48 -6.34
CA ILE A 334 -19.93 -4.12 -6.62
C ILE A 334 -19.28 -4.06 -8.00
N LEU A 335 -18.46 -5.06 -8.34
CA LEU A 335 -17.80 -5.17 -9.65
C LEU A 335 -18.82 -5.28 -10.78
N ALA A 336 -19.84 -6.13 -10.65
CA ALA A 336 -20.89 -6.31 -11.65
C ALA A 336 -21.72 -5.03 -11.82
N VAL A 337 -22.12 -4.39 -10.71
CA VAL A 337 -22.85 -3.11 -10.75
C VAL A 337 -21.99 -2.01 -11.39
N GLY A 338 -20.71 -1.94 -11.06
CA GLY A 338 -19.75 -0.99 -11.62
C GLY A 338 -19.57 -1.17 -13.13
N MET A 339 -19.34 -2.41 -13.57
CA MET A 339 -19.18 -2.78 -14.98
C MET A 339 -20.42 -2.39 -15.79
N THR A 340 -21.60 -2.83 -15.35
CA THR A 340 -22.87 -2.56 -16.04
C THR A 340 -23.16 -1.06 -16.10
N LYS A 341 -22.97 -0.33 -14.99
CA LYS A 341 -23.16 1.13 -14.97
C LYS A 341 -22.20 1.86 -15.88
N LEU A 342 -20.96 1.39 -16.00
CA LEU A 342 -19.95 2.01 -16.87
C LEU A 342 -20.31 1.79 -18.33
N LEU A 343 -20.62 0.55 -18.72
CA LEU A 343 -21.04 0.21 -20.09
C LEU A 343 -22.32 0.93 -20.52
N VAL A 344 -23.37 0.94 -19.68
CA VAL A 344 -24.62 1.66 -19.98
C VAL A 344 -24.37 3.15 -20.15
N LYS A 345 -23.47 3.74 -19.33
CA LYS A 345 -23.14 5.16 -19.45
C LYS A 345 -22.39 5.46 -20.75
N ILE A 346 -21.43 4.61 -21.14
CA ILE A 346 -20.69 4.74 -22.41
C ILE A 346 -21.67 4.60 -23.59
N TYR A 347 -22.52 3.57 -23.59
CA TYR A 347 -23.53 3.34 -24.64
C TYR A 347 -24.47 4.53 -24.85
N ARG A 348 -24.94 5.15 -23.76
CA ARG A 348 -25.78 6.36 -23.85
C ARG A 348 -25.04 7.55 -24.45
N LEU A 349 -23.75 7.69 -24.18
CA LEU A 349 -22.93 8.79 -24.71
C LEU A 349 -22.61 8.60 -26.20
N GLU A 350 -22.38 7.36 -26.65
CA GLU A 350 -22.21 7.01 -28.07
C GLU A 350 -23.50 7.28 -28.87
N ASN A 351 -24.66 6.89 -28.35
CA ASN A 351 -25.94 7.11 -29.06
C ASN A 351 -26.32 8.60 -29.22
N ILE A 352 -25.82 9.47 -28.34
CA ILE A 352 -25.98 10.93 -28.50
C ILE A 352 -25.11 11.45 -29.66
N GLN A 353 -24.11 10.70 -30.11
CA GLN A 353 -23.20 11.08 -31.20
C GLN A 353 -23.75 10.77 -32.60
N ILE A 354 -24.76 9.89 -32.67
CA ILE A 354 -25.41 9.45 -33.93
C ILE A 354 -26.64 10.31 -34.26
N LYS A 355 -27.16 11.07 -33.29
CA LYS A 355 -28.20 12.08 -33.49
C LYS A 355 -27.58 13.45 -33.62
#